data_AF-A0AAU6D916-F1
#
_entry.id   AF-A0AAU6D916-F1
#
_cell.length_a   1.000
_cell.length_b   1.000
_cell.length_c   1.000
_cell.angle_alpha   90.00
_cell.angle_beta   90.00
_cell.angle_gamma   90.00
#
_symmetry.space_group_name_H-M   'P 1'
#
loop_
_entity.id
_entity.type
_entity.pdbx_description
1 polymer ?
#
loop_
_entity_poly.entity_id
_entity_poly.type
_entity_poly.pdbx_seq_one_letter_code
_entity_poly.pdbx_strand_id
1 'polypeptide(L)'
;MDDETFAVLQAHRLRQEREREQWGEGWQDTGRIFTQEDGSLLHPGKVSDLFERLAAAGLPPIRLHDLRHVSATLMLAAGVDIKVVSETLGHSDTRITRDIYQAVLDDLAHDAAEMVVQLVPRTRSHLTAVPDNESPDASRALPRLQPPKHPSAKEEDSA
;
A
#
# COMPACT_ATOMS: atom_id res chain seq x y z
N MET A 1 8.93 11.48 -12.26
CA MET A 1 8.54 12.64 -11.43
C MET A 1 7.99 13.66 -12.38
N ASP A 2 6.80 14.19 -12.10
CA ASP A 2 6.12 15.17 -12.94
C ASP A 2 6.69 16.58 -12.73
N ASP A 3 6.40 17.46 -13.69
CA ASP A 3 6.93 18.82 -13.74
C ASP A 3 6.42 19.70 -12.59
N GLU A 4 5.19 19.46 -12.13
CA GLU A 4 4.58 20.24 -11.04
C GLU A 4 5.25 19.91 -9.70
N THR A 5 5.45 18.63 -9.39
CA THR A 5 6.18 18.21 -8.19
C THR A 5 7.63 18.72 -8.22
N PHE A 6 8.27 18.71 -9.39
CA PHE A 6 9.61 19.29 -9.54
C PHE A 6 9.62 20.79 -9.24
N ALA A 7 8.63 21.54 -9.76
CA ALA A 7 8.50 22.97 -9.51
C ALA A 7 8.29 23.28 -8.03
N VAL A 8 7.49 22.48 -7.32
CA VAL A 8 7.27 22.62 -5.86
C VAL A 8 8.57 22.42 -5.09
N LEU A 9 9.36 21.40 -5.43
CA LEU A 9 10.65 21.15 -4.77
C LEU A 9 11.69 22.25 -5.06
N GLN A 10 11.71 22.77 -6.28
CA GLN A 10 12.57 23.90 -6.64
C GLN A 10 12.18 25.16 -5.86
N ALA A 11 10.89 25.46 -5.75
CA ALA A 11 10.41 26.58 -4.94
C ALA A 11 10.74 26.41 -3.46
N HIS A 12 10.66 25.18 -2.94
CA HIS A 12 11.08 24.84 -1.58
C HIS A 12 12.58 25.08 -1.36
N ARG A 13 13.43 24.60 -2.27
CA ARG A 13 14.87 24.83 -2.23
C ARG A 13 15.23 26.32 -2.22
N LEU A 14 14.62 27.11 -3.10
CA LEU A 14 14.83 28.57 -3.14
C LEU A 14 14.36 29.29 -1.87
N ARG A 15 13.38 28.72 -1.15
CA ARG A 15 12.95 29.24 0.15
C ARG A 15 13.99 28.93 1.22
N GLN A 16 14.47 27.69 1.26
CA GLN A 16 15.49 27.24 2.19
C GLN A 16 16.81 28.02 2.02
N GLU A 17 17.22 28.30 0.78
CA GLU A 17 18.40 29.13 0.50
C GLU A 17 18.25 30.55 1.06
N ARG A 18 17.07 31.16 0.91
CA ARG A 18 16.76 32.47 1.52
C ARG A 18 16.74 32.43 3.05
N GLU A 19 16.18 31.37 3.63
CA GLU A 19 16.18 31.17 5.09
C GLU A 19 17.63 31.02 5.60
N ARG A 20 18.46 30.24 4.90
CA ARG A 20 19.89 30.11 5.21
C ARG A 20 20.63 31.44 5.19
N GLU A 21 20.39 32.28 4.17
CA GLU A 21 20.97 33.62 4.10
C GLU A 21 20.49 34.52 5.25
N GLN A 22 19.22 34.45 5.63
CA GLN A 22 18.64 35.25 6.72
C GLN A 22 19.20 34.85 8.09
N TRP A 23 19.38 33.55 8.33
CA TRP A 23 19.90 33.04 9.60
C TRP A 23 21.42 33.15 9.71
N GLY A 24 22.15 33.17 8.59
CA GLY A 24 23.60 33.35 8.56
C GLY A 24 24.34 32.34 9.44
N GLU A 25 25.04 32.82 10.46
CA GLU A 25 25.77 31.97 11.43
C GLU A 25 24.84 31.13 12.32
N GLY A 26 23.57 31.52 12.45
CA GLY A 26 22.55 30.76 13.19
C GLY A 26 21.98 29.57 12.44
N TRP A 27 22.31 29.41 11.15
CA TRP A 27 21.82 28.31 10.33
C TRP A 27 22.46 26.97 10.73
N GLN A 28 21.63 25.95 10.94
CA GLN A 28 22.08 24.59 11.22
C GLN A 28 22.20 23.79 9.92
N ASP A 29 23.43 23.50 9.49
CA ASP A 29 23.68 22.70 8.29
C ASP A 29 23.50 21.20 8.57
N THR A 30 22.25 20.73 8.48
CA THR A 30 21.89 19.32 8.70
C THR A 30 21.96 18.45 7.44
N GLY A 31 22.23 19.04 6.26
CA GLY A 31 22.23 18.36 4.97
C GLY A 31 20.85 17.84 4.52
N ARG A 32 19.75 18.30 5.15
CA ARG A 32 18.38 17.85 4.85
C ARG A 32 17.65 18.84 3.96
N ILE A 33 16.77 18.29 3.11
CA ILE A 33 15.92 19.09 2.22
C ILE A 33 14.75 19.69 3.00
N PHE A 34 14.16 18.95 3.95
CA PHE A 34 13.06 19.44 4.79
C PHE A 34 13.56 19.73 6.20
N THR A 35 13.61 21.01 6.55
CA THR A 35 14.09 21.54 7.82
C THR A 35 13.08 22.53 8.39
N GLN A 36 13.29 22.94 9.65
CA GLN A 36 12.71 24.18 10.15
C GLN A 36 13.42 25.39 9.51
N GLU A 37 12.90 26.60 9.74
CA GLU A 37 13.41 27.86 9.18
C GLU A 37 14.88 28.13 9.56
N ASP A 38 15.37 27.55 10.66
CA ASP A 38 16.74 27.67 11.16
C ASP A 38 17.69 26.56 10.65
N GLY A 39 17.20 25.68 9.77
CA GLY A 39 17.95 24.52 9.26
C GLY A 39 17.92 23.29 10.17
N SER A 40 17.31 23.39 11.35
CA SER A 40 17.19 22.28 12.29
C SER A 40 16.21 21.20 11.81
N LEU A 41 16.26 20.05 12.47
CA LEU A 41 15.45 18.90 12.11
C LEU A 41 13.95 19.19 12.23
N LEU A 42 13.20 18.84 11.18
CA LEU A 42 11.74 18.81 11.24
C LEU A 42 11.29 17.50 11.88
N HIS A 43 10.72 17.56 13.09
CA HIS A 43 10.26 16.38 13.80
C HIS A 43 8.99 15.80 13.13
N PRO A 44 8.95 14.49 12.77
CA PRO A 44 7.81 13.89 12.07
C PRO A 44 6.46 14.11 12.77
N GLY A 45 6.42 14.02 14.10
CA GLY A 45 5.21 14.29 14.89
C GLY A 45 4.64 15.69 14.67
N LYS A 46 5.50 16.73 14.56
CA LYS A 46 5.03 18.09 14.29
C LYS A 46 4.39 18.22 12.91
N VAL A 47 4.86 17.45 11.94
CA VAL A 47 4.29 17.41 10.58
C VAL A 47 2.92 16.74 10.60
N SER A 48 2.78 15.64 11.32
CA SER A 48 1.49 14.98 11.54
C SER A 48 0.48 15.91 12.23
N ASP A 49 0.88 16.56 13.33
CA ASP A 49 0.01 17.49 14.08
C ASP A 49 -0.39 18.71 13.24
N LEU A 50 0.52 19.23 12.41
CA LEU A 50 0.21 20.30 11.47
C LEU A 50 -0.79 19.83 10.42
N PHE A 51 -0.57 18.64 9.86
CA PHE A 51 -1.47 18.07 8.86
C PHE A 51 -2.87 17.84 9.41
N GLU A 52 -3.00 17.26 10.61
CA GLU A 52 -4.30 17.04 11.25
C GLU A 52 -5.06 18.36 11.47
N ARG A 53 -4.36 19.42 11.88
CA ARG A 53 -4.96 20.76 12.00
C ARG A 53 -5.42 21.34 10.67
N LEU A 54 -4.64 21.14 9.59
CA LEU A 54 -5.03 21.58 8.25
C LEU A 54 -6.21 20.78 7.72
N ALA A 55 -6.24 19.46 7.96
CA ALA A 55 -7.34 18.59 7.55
C ALA A 55 -8.64 18.94 8.28
N ALA A 56 -8.57 19.34 9.56
CA ALA A 56 -9.73 19.78 10.33
C ALA A 56 -10.44 21.03 9.77
N ALA A 57 -9.84 21.73 8.80
CA ALA A 57 -10.43 22.92 8.17
C ALA A 57 -11.51 22.62 7.10
N GLY A 58 -11.96 21.37 6.97
CA GLY A 58 -13.05 21.00 6.06
C GLY A 58 -12.98 19.60 5.46
N LEU A 59 -11.99 18.80 5.84
CA LEU A 59 -11.87 17.41 5.42
C LEU A 59 -12.35 16.47 6.55
N PRO A 60 -12.81 15.26 6.20
CA PRO A 60 -12.99 14.19 7.17
C PRO A 60 -11.68 13.91 7.94
N PRO A 61 -11.74 13.27 9.12
CA PRO A 61 -10.54 12.89 9.86
C PRO A 61 -9.65 12.00 9.00
N ILE A 62 -8.54 12.55 8.51
CA ILE A 62 -7.53 11.86 7.71
C ILE A 62 -6.15 12.07 8.34
N ARG A 63 -5.31 11.04 8.26
CA ARG A 63 -3.93 11.07 8.77
C ARG A 63 -2.96 11.31 7.64
N LEU A 64 -1.76 11.78 7.98
CA LEU A 64 -0.73 12.06 6.97
C LEU A 64 -0.33 10.81 6.17
N HIS A 65 -0.30 9.63 6.78
CA HIS A 65 0.01 8.37 6.07
C HIS A 65 -1.09 7.94 5.10
N ASP A 66 -2.33 8.37 5.30
CA ASP A 66 -3.43 8.05 4.39
C ASP A 66 -3.21 8.66 3.01
N LEU A 67 -2.46 9.77 2.91
CA LEU A 67 -2.04 10.34 1.62
C LEU A 67 -1.23 9.34 0.78
N ARG A 68 -0.43 8.50 1.44
CA ARG A 68 0.36 7.47 0.77
C ARG A 68 -0.52 6.32 0.27
N HIS A 69 -1.55 5.95 1.04
CA HIS A 69 -2.59 5.02 0.59
C HIS A 69 -3.36 5.59 -0.61
N VAL A 70 -3.78 6.85 -0.54
CA VAL A 70 -4.49 7.53 -1.65
C VAL A 70 -3.64 7.56 -2.91
N SER A 71 -2.36 7.93 -2.80
CA SER A 71 -1.43 7.92 -3.94
C SER A 71 -1.35 6.55 -4.60
N ALA A 72 -1.26 5.49 -3.80
CA ALA A 72 -1.22 4.12 -4.30
C ALA A 72 -2.52 3.72 -5.02
N THR A 73 -3.68 4.01 -4.42
CA THR A 73 -4.99 3.75 -5.03
C THR A 73 -5.15 4.51 -6.35
N LEU A 74 -4.70 5.77 -6.43
CA LEU A 74 -4.75 6.56 -7.65
C LEU A 74 -3.86 6.00 -8.76
N MET A 75 -2.64 5.53 -8.41
CA MET A 75 -1.76 4.88 -9.39
C MET A 75 -2.39 3.60 -9.97
N LEU A 76 -3.02 2.78 -9.14
CA LEU A 76 -3.69 1.56 -9.57
C LEU A 76 -4.94 1.85 -10.41
N ALA A 77 -5.75 2.84 -10.01
CA ALA A 77 -6.89 3.28 -10.79
C ALA A 77 -6.47 3.83 -12.16
N ALA A 78 -5.26 4.40 -12.27
CA ALA A 78 -4.65 4.80 -13.52
C ALA A 78 -4.04 3.64 -14.33
N GLY A 79 -4.14 2.39 -13.83
CA GLY A 79 -3.64 1.19 -14.50
C GLY A 79 -2.14 0.94 -14.34
N VAL A 80 -1.47 1.60 -13.39
CA VAL A 80 -0.06 1.35 -13.09
C VAL A 80 0.10 -0.05 -12.47
N ASP A 81 1.08 -0.81 -12.94
CA ASP A 81 1.38 -2.14 -12.42
C ASP A 81 1.70 -2.11 -10.92
N ILE A 82 1.16 -3.06 -10.18
CA ILE A 82 1.26 -3.14 -8.72
C ILE A 82 2.72 -3.22 -8.23
N LYS A 83 3.63 -3.82 -9.01
CA LYS A 83 5.05 -3.87 -8.70
C LYS A 83 5.68 -2.49 -8.81
N VAL A 84 5.31 -1.73 -9.85
CA VAL A 84 5.78 -0.34 -10.04
C VAL A 84 5.26 0.56 -8.92
N VAL A 85 4.00 0.39 -8.50
CA VAL A 85 3.45 1.12 -7.34
C VAL A 85 4.23 0.79 -6.07
N SER A 86 4.51 -0.50 -5.82
CA SER A 86 5.26 -0.96 -4.64
C SER A 86 6.70 -0.41 -4.61
N GLU A 87 7.40 -0.43 -5.75
CA GLU A 87 8.75 0.12 -5.88
C GLU A 87 8.76 1.65 -5.70
N THR A 88 7.77 2.35 -6.25
CA THR A 88 7.65 3.81 -6.17
C THR A 88 7.42 4.30 -4.75
N LEU A 89 6.56 3.61 -4.01
CA LEU A 89 6.31 3.94 -2.61
C LEU A 89 7.46 3.45 -1.73
N GLY A 90 8.09 2.33 -2.09
CA GLY A 90 9.11 1.66 -1.30
C GLY A 90 8.49 0.66 -0.33
N HIS A 91 9.15 -0.50 -0.17
CA HIS A 91 8.71 -1.68 0.60
C HIS A 91 8.47 -1.46 2.12
N SER A 92 8.58 -0.23 2.61
CA SER A 92 8.52 0.07 4.05
C SER A 92 7.13 -0.06 4.66
N ASP A 93 6.07 -0.06 3.85
CA ASP A 93 4.69 -0.22 4.33
C ASP A 93 4.03 -1.48 3.78
N THR A 94 4.20 -2.56 4.54
CA THR A 94 3.56 -3.85 4.28
C THR A 94 2.05 -3.77 4.40
N ARG A 95 1.50 -2.78 5.13
CA ARG A 95 0.05 -2.58 5.29
C ARG A 95 -0.55 -1.98 4.02
N ILE A 96 0.09 -0.95 3.44
CA ILE A 96 -0.29 -0.39 2.13
C ILE A 96 -0.29 -1.48 1.08
N THR A 97 0.80 -2.24 0.99
CA THR A 97 0.94 -3.34 0.04
C THR A 97 -0.18 -4.37 0.26
N ARG A 98 -0.42 -4.83 1.50
CA ARG A 98 -1.46 -5.82 1.79
C ARG A 98 -2.87 -5.36 1.43
N ASP A 99 -3.25 -4.15 1.85
CA ASP A 99 -4.60 -3.63 1.66
C ASP A 99 -4.89 -3.38 0.17
N ILE A 100 -3.87 -2.91 -0.56
CA ILE A 100 -3.90 -2.79 -2.02
C ILE A 100 -4.02 -4.15 -2.70
N TYR A 101 -3.19 -5.11 -2.28
CA TYR A 101 -3.25 -6.46 -2.84
C TYR A 101 -4.63 -7.04 -2.62
N GLN A 102 -5.27 -6.86 -1.46
CA GLN A 102 -6.65 -7.31 -1.25
C GLN A 102 -7.65 -6.66 -2.22
N ALA A 103 -7.62 -5.34 -2.38
CA ALA A 103 -8.56 -4.65 -3.25
C ALA A 103 -8.36 -4.99 -4.74
N VAL A 104 -7.10 -5.09 -5.19
CA VAL A 104 -6.78 -5.34 -6.61
C VAL A 104 -6.83 -6.82 -6.96
N LEU A 105 -6.46 -7.74 -6.07
CA LEU A 105 -6.53 -9.17 -6.37
C LEU A 105 -7.95 -9.63 -6.62
N ASP A 106 -8.96 -9.10 -5.92
CA ASP A 106 -10.32 -9.60 -6.11
C ASP A 106 -10.82 -9.31 -7.54
N ASP A 107 -10.60 -8.10 -8.05
CA ASP A 107 -10.96 -7.72 -9.41
C ASP A 107 -10.04 -8.36 -10.47
N LEU A 108 -8.73 -8.36 -10.21
CA LEU A 108 -7.73 -8.87 -11.16
C LEU A 108 -7.73 -10.41 -11.22
N ALA A 109 -8.11 -11.10 -10.13
CA ALA A 109 -8.32 -12.54 -10.14
C ALA A 109 -9.58 -12.92 -10.92
N HIS A 110 -10.65 -12.12 -10.85
CA HIS A 110 -11.83 -12.34 -11.68
C HIS A 110 -11.50 -12.19 -13.16
N ASP A 111 -10.87 -11.08 -13.55
CA ASP A 111 -10.48 -10.83 -14.94
C ASP A 111 -9.46 -11.85 -15.45
N ALA A 112 -8.48 -12.24 -14.62
CA ALA A 112 -7.53 -13.29 -14.95
C ALA A 112 -8.22 -14.65 -15.12
N ALA A 113 -9.18 -14.99 -14.27
CA ALA A 113 -9.97 -16.21 -14.41
C ALA A 113 -10.76 -16.22 -15.72
N GLU A 114 -11.42 -15.11 -16.08
CA GLU A 114 -12.12 -14.97 -17.36
C GLU A 114 -11.17 -15.08 -18.55
N MET A 115 -10.01 -14.41 -18.52
CA MET A 115 -9.00 -14.52 -19.58
C MET A 115 -8.48 -15.97 -19.75
N VAL A 116 -8.22 -16.68 -18.64
CA VAL A 116 -7.81 -18.09 -18.67
C VAL A 116 -8.91 -18.96 -19.27
N VAL A 117 -10.18 -18.71 -18.94
CA VAL A 117 -11.32 -19.42 -19.51
C VAL A 117 -11.43 -19.24 -21.04
N GLN A 118 -11.06 -18.06 -21.57
CA GLN A 118 -11.02 -17.80 -23.01
C GLN A 118 -9.83 -18.50 -23.70
N LEU A 119 -8.71 -18.66 -23.00
CA LEU A 119 -7.49 -19.30 -23.51
C LEU A 119 -7.54 -20.83 -23.45
N VAL A 120 -8.34 -21.41 -22.55
CA VAL A 120 -8.54 -22.86 -22.47
C VAL A 120 -9.54 -23.29 -23.54
N PRO A 121 -9.14 -24.11 -24.54
CA PRO A 121 -10.08 -24.62 -25.53
C PRO A 121 -11.17 -25.39 -24.82
N ARG A 122 -12.42 -24.90 -24.90
CA ARG A 122 -13.58 -25.65 -24.46
C ARG A 122 -13.84 -26.77 -25.44
N THR A 123 -13.05 -27.83 -25.37
CA THR A 123 -13.49 -29.13 -25.84
C THR A 123 -14.65 -29.50 -24.94
N ARG A 124 -15.88 -29.17 -25.36
CA ARG A 124 -17.09 -29.79 -24.82
C ARG A 124 -17.03 -31.26 -25.18
N SER A 125 -16.18 -32.02 -24.48
CA SER A 125 -16.43 -33.44 -24.33
C SER A 125 -17.67 -33.49 -23.47
N HIS A 126 -18.74 -33.95 -24.10
CA HIS A 126 -20.08 -34.13 -23.57
C HIS A 126 -20.03 -34.71 -22.15
N LEU A 127 -19.99 -33.85 -21.13
CA LEU A 127 -20.30 -34.27 -19.77
C LEU A 127 -21.80 -34.52 -19.79
N THR A 128 -22.14 -35.79 -20.03
CA THR A 128 -23.49 -36.32 -19.89
C THR A 128 -24.06 -35.80 -18.59
N ALA A 129 -25.19 -35.10 -18.68
CA ALA A 129 -25.96 -34.68 -17.53
C ALA A 129 -26.04 -35.84 -16.54
N VAL A 130 -25.61 -35.61 -15.30
CA VAL A 130 -25.88 -36.55 -14.21
C VAL A 130 -27.40 -36.62 -14.11
N PRO A 131 -28.04 -37.77 -14.36
CA PRO A 131 -29.49 -37.87 -14.22
C PRO A 131 -29.86 -37.62 -12.76
N ASP A 132 -30.88 -36.78 -12.54
CA ASP A 132 -31.48 -36.46 -11.24
C ASP A 132 -32.18 -37.68 -10.63
N ASN A 133 -31.45 -38.74 -10.32
CA ASN A 133 -31.97 -39.85 -9.54
C ASN A 133 -30.88 -40.45 -8.66
N GLU A 134 -30.69 -39.85 -7.49
CA GLU A 134 -30.93 -40.52 -6.20
C GLU A 134 -30.75 -39.51 -5.06
N SER A 135 -31.71 -39.50 -4.12
CA SER A 135 -31.64 -38.74 -2.87
C SER A 135 -30.30 -38.96 -2.15
N PRO A 136 -29.68 -37.92 -1.57
CA PRO A 136 -28.39 -38.07 -0.92
C PRO A 136 -28.54 -38.90 0.37
N ASP A 137 -27.98 -40.10 0.37
CA ASP A 137 -27.68 -40.83 1.60
C ASP A 137 -26.72 -39.98 2.45
N ALA A 138 -27.17 -39.66 3.66
CA ALA A 138 -26.49 -38.81 4.61
C ALA A 138 -25.32 -39.57 5.28
N SER A 139 -24.27 -39.91 4.52
CA SER A 139 -23.04 -40.43 5.12
C SER A 139 -21.82 -40.31 4.21
N ARG A 140 -21.38 -39.09 3.93
CA ARG A 140 -19.98 -38.86 3.53
C ARG A 140 -19.51 -37.49 3.96
N ALA A 141 -19.05 -37.40 5.20
CA ALA A 141 -18.37 -36.21 5.71
C ALA A 141 -17.12 -35.92 4.87
N LEU A 142 -17.04 -34.72 4.30
CA LEU A 142 -15.81 -34.19 3.71
C LEU A 142 -14.74 -34.08 4.82
N PRO A 143 -13.49 -34.48 4.58
CA PRO A 143 -12.44 -34.32 5.59
C PRO A 143 -12.17 -32.84 5.82
N ARG A 144 -12.33 -32.39 7.07
CA ARG A 144 -11.96 -31.03 7.49
C ARG A 144 -10.45 -30.85 7.32
N LEU A 145 -10.06 -29.96 6.39
CA LEU A 145 -8.70 -29.44 6.31
C LEU A 145 -8.34 -28.77 7.65
N GLN A 146 -7.35 -29.33 8.36
CA GLN A 146 -6.81 -28.70 9.56
C GLN A 146 -5.83 -27.58 9.15
N PRO A 147 -5.86 -26.42 9.83
CA PRO A 147 -4.87 -25.37 9.61
C PRO A 147 -3.47 -25.83 10.05
N PRO A 148 -2.40 -25.30 9.44
CA PRO A 148 -1.03 -25.73 9.70
C PRO A 148 -0.61 -25.42 11.15
N LYS A 149 0.05 -26.40 11.80
CA LYS A 149 0.62 -26.24 13.15
C LYS A 149 1.83 -25.32 13.08
N HIS A 150 1.78 -24.19 13.79
CA HIS A 150 2.98 -23.40 14.08
C HIS A 150 3.92 -24.18 15.02
N PRO A 151 5.24 -24.17 14.80
CA PRO A 151 6.18 -24.74 15.75
C PRO A 151 6.31 -23.83 16.97
N SER A 152 5.93 -24.36 18.14
CA SER A 152 6.21 -23.74 19.44
C SER A 152 7.71 -23.62 19.66
N ALA A 153 8.13 -22.44 20.08
CA ALA A 153 9.47 -22.15 20.60
C ALA A 153 9.83 -23.14 21.73
N LYS A 154 11.03 -23.70 21.64
CA LYS A 154 11.68 -24.34 22.78
C LYS A 154 12.33 -23.25 23.62
N GLU A 155 11.92 -23.16 24.89
CA GLU A 155 12.70 -22.59 25.96
C GLU A 155 14.02 -23.37 26.07
N GLU A 156 15.14 -22.69 25.82
CA GLU A 156 16.45 -23.09 26.34
C GLU A 156 16.77 -22.14 27.50
N ASP A 157 16.71 -22.65 28.72
CA ASP A 157 17.54 -22.14 29.80
C ASP A 157 17.93 -23.30 30.75
N SER A 158 19.12 -23.15 31.34
CA SER A 158 19.74 -23.96 32.41
C SER A 158 20.76 -25.05 32.01
N ALA A 159 22.02 -24.63 31.87
CA ALA A 159 23.15 -25.09 32.69
C ALA A 159 24.31 -24.08 32.65
#